data_AF-A0A160FNH7-F1
#
_entry.id   AF-A0A160FNH7-F1
#
_cell.length_a   1.000
_cell.length_b   1.000
_cell.length_c   1.000
_cell.angle_alpha   90.00
_cell.angle_beta   90.00
_cell.angle_gamma   90.00
#
_symmetry.space_group_name_H-M   'P 1'
#
loop_
_entity.id
_entity.type
_entity.pdbx_description
1 polymer ?
#
loop_
_entity_poly.entity_id
_entity_poly.type
_entity_poly.pdbx_seq_one_letter_code
_entity_poly.pdbx_strand_id
1 'polypeptide(L)'
;MASQPRSTIEKCVIGEKTSERSINPAKDRKVDKEIDKDVTSEVCEQLLDAYLSVEKATKIIQEKCSRKEFECFRSEAGRVAGGLYLLLEPLWRAYPDLAPAGLEMTRRKKKARR
;
A
#
# COMPACT_ATOMS: atom_id res chain seq x y z
N MET A 1 -38.86 -13.63 39.86
CA MET A 1 -40.08 -12.94 39.42
C MET A 1 -39.67 -11.68 38.68
N ALA A 2 -40.11 -11.55 37.42
CA ALA A 2 -40.12 -10.33 36.56
C ALA A 2 -38.73 -9.67 36.31
N SER A 3 -38.43 -9.02 35.18
CA SER A 3 -39.24 -8.50 34.09
C SER A 3 -38.27 -8.20 32.93
N GLN A 4 -38.60 -8.59 31.70
CA GLN A 4 -38.13 -7.84 30.53
C GLN A 4 -39.10 -6.67 30.28
N PRO A 5 -38.60 -5.55 29.75
CA PRO A 5 -39.20 -5.00 28.53
C PRO A 5 -38.11 -4.56 27.54
N ARG A 6 -38.13 -5.03 26.29
CA ARG A 6 -38.81 -4.49 25.09
C ARG A 6 -38.37 -3.09 24.63
N SER A 7 -37.77 -3.12 23.44
CA SER A 7 -37.82 -2.18 22.29
C SER A 7 -37.36 -0.75 22.48
N THR A 8 -36.48 -0.30 21.58
CA THR A 8 -36.78 0.78 20.62
C THR A 8 -35.84 0.62 19.42
N ILE A 9 -36.40 0.32 18.25
CA ILE A 9 -35.73 0.39 16.95
C ILE A 9 -35.96 1.83 16.48
N GLU A 10 -34.93 2.67 16.51
CA GLU A 10 -34.98 3.96 15.83
C GLU A 10 -34.85 3.74 14.32
N LYS A 11 -35.93 4.08 13.62
CA LYS A 11 -35.98 4.22 12.16
C LYS A 11 -35.29 5.54 11.82
N CYS A 12 -34.11 5.49 11.21
CA CYS A 12 -33.52 6.66 10.58
C CYS A 12 -34.11 6.79 9.16
N VAL A 13 -34.96 7.80 9.00
CA VAL A 13 -35.59 8.21 7.74
C VAL A 13 -34.52 8.88 6.89
N ILE A 14 -34.04 8.22 5.84
CA ILE A 14 -33.20 8.86 4.81
C ILE A 14 -34.15 9.35 3.71
N GLY A 15 -34.34 10.66 3.66
CA GLY A 15 -35.07 11.34 2.60
C GLY A 15 -34.31 11.25 1.29
N GLU A 16 -34.99 10.71 0.28
CA GLU A 16 -34.63 10.81 -1.13
C GLU A 16 -34.65 12.28 -1.59
N LYS A 17 -33.65 12.66 -2.39
CA LYS A 17 -33.79 13.54 -3.57
C LYS A 17 -32.43 13.68 -4.25
N THR A 18 -32.18 12.84 -5.25
CA THR A 18 -31.19 13.13 -6.29
C THR A 18 -31.89 13.11 -7.63
N SER A 19 -32.13 14.32 -8.11
CA SER A 19 -32.66 14.66 -9.43
C SER A 19 -31.77 14.07 -10.53
N GLU A 20 -32.41 13.37 -11.45
CA GLU A 20 -31.86 12.96 -12.73
C GLU A 20 -31.27 14.15 -13.49
N ARG A 21 -30.05 14.00 -14.00
CA ARG A 21 -29.66 14.68 -15.25
C ARG A 21 -28.59 13.92 -16.02
N SER A 22 -29.09 13.26 -17.07
CA SER A 22 -28.47 13.05 -18.38
C SER A 22 -27.13 12.32 -18.46
N ILE A 23 -27.23 11.04 -18.78
CA ILE A 23 -26.22 10.27 -19.50
C ILE A 23 -26.19 10.76 -20.95
N ASN A 24 -25.02 11.17 -21.45
CA ASN A 24 -24.68 11.09 -22.87
C ASN A 24 -23.28 10.44 -23.01
N PRO A 25 -23.13 9.43 -23.90
CA PRO A 25 -21.91 8.63 -24.02
C PRO A 25 -20.97 9.18 -25.11
N ALA A 26 -19.77 8.59 -25.16
CA ALA A 26 -18.70 8.76 -26.15
C ALA A 26 -17.67 9.88 -25.88
N LYS A 27 -16.67 9.52 -25.07
CA LYS A 27 -15.28 9.73 -25.50
C LYS A 27 -14.43 8.63 -24.89
N ASP A 28 -13.87 7.79 -25.77
CA ASP A 28 -12.72 6.94 -25.49
C ASP A 28 -11.63 7.79 -24.83
N ARG A 29 -11.63 7.82 -23.50
CA ARG A 29 -10.46 8.18 -22.73
C ARG A 29 -9.88 6.85 -22.30
N LYS A 30 -8.79 6.44 -22.95
CA LYS A 30 -7.78 5.65 -22.27
C LYS A 30 -7.45 6.41 -21.00
N VAL A 31 -8.06 6.02 -19.89
CA VAL A 31 -7.64 6.48 -18.60
C VAL A 31 -6.48 5.56 -18.24
N ASP A 32 -5.32 5.84 -18.83
CA ASP A 32 -4.05 5.54 -18.19
C ASP A 32 -4.10 6.35 -16.90
N LYS A 33 -4.71 5.74 -15.87
CA LYS A 33 -5.09 6.38 -14.63
C LYS A 33 -3.80 6.50 -13.83
N GLU A 34 -3.03 7.52 -14.20
CA GLU A 34 -1.95 8.05 -13.38
C GLU A 34 -2.54 8.19 -11.97
N ILE A 35 -2.06 7.36 -11.04
CA ILE A 35 -2.54 7.34 -9.67
C ILE A 35 -2.28 8.74 -9.13
N ASP A 36 -3.27 9.33 -8.46
CA ASP A 36 -3.10 10.67 -7.90
C ASP A 36 -1.80 10.76 -7.09
N LYS A 37 -1.03 11.83 -7.28
CA LYS A 37 0.31 11.95 -6.71
C LYS A 37 0.26 11.98 -5.18
N ASP A 38 -0.77 12.59 -4.59
CA ASP A 38 -0.92 12.67 -3.14
C ASP A 38 -1.25 11.28 -2.58
N VAL A 39 -2.15 10.55 -3.23
CA VAL A 39 -2.43 9.14 -2.91
C VAL A 39 -1.17 8.27 -3.05
N THR A 40 -0.38 8.49 -4.09
CA THR A 40 0.86 7.75 -4.31
C THR A 40 1.90 8.05 -3.23
N SER A 41 2.00 9.31 -2.80
CA SER A 41 2.88 9.72 -1.70
C SER A 41 2.50 9.03 -0.39
N GLU A 42 1.22 9.02 -0.05
CA GLU A 42 0.72 8.38 1.17
C GLU A 42 0.99 6.86 1.17
N VAL A 43 0.73 6.19 0.04
CA VAL A 43 1.01 4.75 -0.10
C VAL A 43 2.52 4.47 -0.04
N CYS A 44 3.35 5.29 -0.68
CA CYS A 44 4.81 5.19 -0.62
C CYS A 44 5.32 5.30 0.82
N GLU A 45 4.81 6.27 1.59
CA GLU A 45 5.19 6.48 2.99
C GLU A 45 4.86 5.24 3.85
N GLN A 46 3.61 4.75 3.77
CA GLN A 46 3.19 3.57 4.54
C GLN A 46 3.99 2.31 4.19
N LEU A 47 4.26 2.08 2.90
CA LEU A 47 5.05 0.92 2.47
C LEU A 47 6.51 1.02 2.89
N LEU A 48 7.09 2.23 2.87
CA LEU A 48 8.45 2.46 3.33
C LEU A 48 8.56 2.27 4.85
N ASP A 49 7.60 2.77 5.62
CA ASP A 49 7.55 2.57 7.07
C ASP A 49 7.41 1.10 7.46
N ALA A 50 6.58 0.35 6.72
CA ALA A 50 6.49 -1.10 6.90
C ALA A 50 7.82 -1.79 6.60
N TYR A 51 8.51 -1.40 5.52
CA TYR A 51 9.83 -1.94 5.17
C TYR A 51 10.86 -1.66 6.28
N LEU A 52 10.92 -0.42 6.76
CA LEU A 52 11.83 -0.02 7.84
C LEU A 52 11.52 -0.74 9.16
N SER A 53 10.24 -1.04 9.42
CA SER A 53 9.80 -1.80 10.58
C SER A 53 10.31 -3.24 10.54
N VAL A 54 10.27 -3.89 9.38
CA VAL A 54 10.85 -5.25 9.18
C VAL A 54 12.36 -5.24 9.37
N GLU A 55 13.06 -4.23 8.85
CA GLU A 55 14.52 -4.07 9.04
C GLU A 55 14.87 -3.85 10.51
N LYS A 56 14.12 -3.02 11.23
CA LYS A 56 14.28 -2.84 12.68
C LYS A 56 14.07 -4.14 13.44
N ALA A 57 13.00 -4.89 13.15
CA ALA A 57 12.75 -6.18 13.78
C ALA A 57 13.90 -7.17 13.52
N THR A 58 14.41 -7.20 12.30
CA THR A 58 15.56 -8.03 11.90
C THR A 58 16.80 -7.71 12.73
N LYS A 59 17.10 -6.42 12.97
CA LYS A 59 18.21 -5.99 13.84
C LYS A 59 18.02 -6.41 15.30
N ILE A 60 16.81 -6.26 15.84
CA ILE A 60 16.50 -6.66 17.22
C ILE A 60 16.77 -8.16 17.42
N ILE A 61 16.34 -9.01 16.49
CA ILE A 61 16.58 -10.46 16.56
C ILE A 61 18.07 -10.76 16.38
N GLN A 62 18.77 -10.06 15.49
CA GLN A 62 20.21 -10.21 15.32
C GLN A 62 20.99 -9.94 16.60
N GLU A 63 20.59 -8.92 17.36
CA GLU A 63 21.27 -8.48 18.59
C GLU A 63 20.95 -9.37 19.80
N LYS A 64 19.72 -9.90 19.88
CA LYS A 64 19.21 -10.54 21.09
C LYS A 64 19.09 -12.06 21.03
N CYS A 65 19.03 -12.64 19.85
CA CYS A 65 18.76 -14.06 19.67
C CYS A 65 20.00 -14.83 19.22
N SER A 66 19.92 -16.15 19.27
CA SER A 66 20.97 -17.01 18.71
C SER A 66 21.06 -16.85 17.20
N ARG A 67 22.23 -17.18 16.64
CA ARG A 67 22.44 -17.16 15.19
C ARG A 67 21.42 -18.00 14.43
N LYS A 68 21.03 -19.17 14.97
CA LYS A 68 20.05 -20.07 14.34
C LYS A 68 18.65 -19.45 14.27
N GLU A 69 18.22 -18.80 15.35
CA GLU A 69 16.94 -18.09 15.38
C GLU A 69 16.94 -16.89 14.43
N PHE A 70 18.05 -16.15 14.39
CA PHE A 70 18.24 -15.05 13.46
C PHE A 70 18.18 -15.50 12.00
N GLU A 71 18.86 -16.60 11.63
CA GLU A 71 18.85 -17.11 10.25
C GLU A 71 17.44 -17.52 9.80
N CYS A 72 16.68 -18.21 10.65
CA CYS A 72 15.27 -18.53 10.37
C CYS A 72 14.41 -17.28 10.21
N PHE A 73 14.52 -16.31 11.13
CA PHE A 73 13.75 -15.07 11.07
C PHE A 73 14.08 -14.26 9.81
N ARG A 74 15.39 -14.10 9.53
CA ARG A 74 15.89 -13.31 8.40
C ARG A 74 15.39 -13.84 7.06
N SER A 75 15.25 -15.15 6.90
CA SER A 75 14.72 -15.75 5.68
C SER A 75 13.30 -15.24 5.37
N GLU A 76 12.41 -15.28 6.35
CA GLU A 76 11.02 -14.81 6.17
C GLU A 76 10.92 -13.29 6.13
N ALA A 77 11.66 -12.58 6.99
CA ALA A 77 11.74 -11.12 6.96
C ALA A 77 12.21 -10.60 5.59
N GLY A 78 13.20 -11.26 4.99
CA GLY A 78 13.67 -10.93 3.64
C GLY A 78 12.61 -11.11 2.56
N ARG A 79 11.72 -12.11 2.68
CA ARG A 79 10.60 -12.31 1.74
C ARG A 79 9.57 -11.18 1.87
N VAL A 80 9.25 -10.78 3.10
CA VAL A 80 8.32 -9.66 3.35
C VAL A 80 8.91 -8.35 2.85
N ALA A 81 10.15 -8.04 3.21
CA ALA A 81 10.85 -6.83 2.77
C ALA A 81 10.98 -6.78 1.25
N GLY A 82 11.29 -7.91 0.60
CA GLY A 82 11.32 -8.03 -0.85
C GLY A 82 9.94 -7.78 -1.49
N GLY A 83 8.87 -8.30 -0.90
CA GLY A 83 7.50 -8.03 -1.36
C GLY A 83 7.12 -6.55 -1.27
N LEU A 84 7.45 -5.89 -0.15
CA LEU A 84 7.23 -4.46 0.03
C LEU A 84 8.03 -3.64 -1.00
N TYR A 85 9.28 -4.00 -1.26
CA TYR A 85 10.10 -3.34 -2.28
C TYR A 85 9.49 -3.48 -3.69
N LEU A 86 8.93 -4.65 -4.04
CA LEU A 86 8.26 -4.84 -5.33
C LEU A 86 7.01 -3.97 -5.51
N LEU A 87 6.36 -3.57 -4.40
CA LEU A 87 5.25 -2.61 -4.43
C LEU A 87 5.74 -1.16 -4.53
N LEU A 88 6.85 -0.83 -3.85
CA LEU A 88 7.47 0.51 -3.89
C LEU A 88 8.10 0.83 -5.25
N GLU A 89 8.77 -0.15 -5.87
CA GLU A 89 9.50 0.01 -7.13
C GLU A 89 8.68 0.67 -8.25
N PRO A 90 7.45 0.22 -8.59
CA PRO A 90 6.65 0.87 -9.62
C PRO A 90 6.21 2.29 -9.25
N LEU A 91 5.96 2.57 -7.96
CA LEU A 91 5.56 3.90 -7.49
C LEU A 91 6.72 4.89 -7.65
N TRP A 92 7.92 4.50 -7.23
CA TRP A 92 9.13 5.29 -7.41
C TRP A 92 9.56 5.44 -8.88
N ARG A 93 9.22 4.48 -9.75
CA ARG A 93 9.42 4.65 -11.20
C ARG A 93 8.46 5.67 -11.80
N ALA A 94 7.23 5.77 -11.28
CA ALA A 94 6.24 6.74 -11.72
C ALA A 94 6.54 8.14 -11.16
N TYR A 95 6.98 8.21 -9.89
CA TYR A 95 7.30 9.44 -9.16
C TYR A 95 8.69 9.34 -8.52
N PRO A 96 9.76 9.60 -9.30
CA PRO A 96 11.14 9.46 -8.81
C PRO A 96 11.51 10.39 -7.66
N ASP A 97 10.78 11.49 -7.48
CA ASP A 97 10.94 12.43 -6.37
C ASP A 97 10.52 11.86 -5.02
N LEU A 98 9.72 10.78 -5.00
CA LEU A 98 9.34 10.05 -3.79
C LEU A 98 10.37 8.97 -3.39
N ALA A 99 11.39 8.71 -4.22
CA ALA A 99 12.40 7.71 -3.92
C ALA A 99 13.36 8.20 -2.83
N PRO A 100 13.80 7.32 -1.89
CA PRO A 100 14.81 7.67 -0.91
C PRO A 100 16.11 8.14 -1.57
N ALA A 101 16.80 9.10 -0.94
CA ALA A 101 18.07 9.61 -1.42
C ALA A 101 19.10 8.48 -1.63
N GLY A 102 19.74 8.46 -2.80
CA GLY A 102 20.73 7.44 -3.18
C GLY A 102 20.15 6.19 -3.84
N LEU A 103 18.83 6.08 -4.00
CA LEU A 103 18.19 5.02 -4.78
C LEU A 103 18.08 5.43 -6.27
N GLU A 104 19.02 4.97 -7.09
CA GLU A 104 19.00 5.28 -8.53
C GLU A 104 17.96 4.42 -9.27
N MET A 105 16.80 5.00 -9.61
CA MET A 105 15.70 4.30 -10.28
C MET A 105 15.82 4.26 -11.81
N THR A 106 17.05 4.33 -12.32
CA THR A 106 17.29 4.30 -13.77
C THR A 106 16.67 3.05 -14.38
N ARG A 107 15.88 3.28 -15.42
CA ARG A 107 15.24 2.23 -16.21
C ARG A 107 16.34 1.31 -16.74
N ARG A 108 16.53 0.13 -16.14
CA ARG A 108 17.45 -0.89 -16.68
C ARG A 108 17.01 -1.17 -18.12
N LYS A 109 17.76 -0.64 -19.09
CA LYS A 109 17.55 -0.94 -20.52
C LYS A 109 17.72 -2.45 -20.67
N LYS A 110 16.61 -3.16 -20.88
CA LYS A 110 16.60 -4.59 -21.19
C LYS A 110 17.49 -4.75 -22.42
N LYS A 111 18.70 -5.29 -22.26
CA LYS A 111 19.55 -5.64 -23.40
C LYS A 111 18.74 -6.63 -24.24
N ALA A 112 18.34 -6.19 -25.43
CA ALA A 112 17.80 -7.08 -26.45
C ALA A 112 18.85 -8.17 -26.66
N ARG A 113 18.54 -9.39 -26.23
CA ARG A 113 19.27 -10.58 -26.68
C ARG A 113 18.97 -10.67 -28.17
N ARG A 114 19.97 -10.30 -28.99
CA ARG A 114 20.05 -10.67 -30.39
C ARG A 114 20.51 -12.12 -30.49
#